data_AF-A0A969D6K6-F1
#
_entry.id   AF-A0A969D6K6-F1
#
_cell.length_a   1.000
_cell.length_b   1.000
_cell.length_c   1.000
_cell.angle_alpha   90.00
_cell.angle_beta   90.00
_cell.angle_gamma   90.00
#
_symmetry.space_group_name_H-M   'P 1'
#
loop_
_entity.id
_entity.type
_entity.pdbx_description
1 polymer ?
#
loop_
_entity_poly.entity_id
_entity_poly.type
_entity_poly.pdbx_seq_one_letter_code
_entity_poly.pdbx_strand_id
1 'polypeptide(L)'
;MKKREMKSSSIGLEHEAMLWNIQYTHARCCELRLLWDESQSSRCQSLGGESVGQAHRSPSSVAAPLPWLDAEHQLRGHNIQSMQLIQALMATADDMLWIPYQWPSQQYYLLLRRAIQLCQAFDSFYRACLSGFSQIPSGAEAAETLKFQAWFGLVVATEKILKALLESCFHAESPQTL
;
A
#
# COMPACT_ATOMS: atom_id res chain seq x y z
N MET A 1 -10.15 -12.53 -41.87
CA MET A 1 -9.24 -11.48 -41.33
C MET A 1 -9.89 -10.61 -40.25
N LYS A 2 -11.13 -10.12 -40.41
CA LYS A 2 -11.86 -9.30 -39.42
C LYS A 2 -11.94 -9.81 -37.96
N LYS A 3 -12.00 -11.13 -37.72
CA LYS A 3 -12.10 -11.72 -36.36
C LYS A 3 -10.81 -11.62 -35.53
N ARG A 4 -9.64 -11.46 -36.16
CA ARG A 4 -8.35 -11.33 -35.44
C ARG A 4 -8.09 -9.88 -35.01
N GLU A 5 -8.50 -8.90 -35.81
CA GLU A 5 -8.36 -7.48 -35.48
C GLU A 5 -9.22 -7.07 -34.27
N MET A 6 -10.49 -7.50 -34.21
CA MET A 6 -11.35 -7.21 -33.06
C MET A 6 -10.84 -7.80 -31.73
N LYS A 7 -10.19 -8.97 -31.77
CA LYS A 7 -9.64 -9.60 -30.57
C LYS A 7 -8.35 -8.91 -30.10
N SER A 8 -7.58 -8.34 -31.03
CA SER A 8 -6.36 -7.60 -30.73
C SER A 8 -6.64 -6.25 -30.07
N SER A 9 -7.70 -5.56 -30.48
CA SER A 9 -8.09 -4.27 -29.88
C SER A 9 -8.71 -4.42 -28.48
N SER A 10 -9.46 -5.49 -28.22
CA SER A 10 -9.98 -5.76 -26.87
C SER A 10 -8.87 -6.04 -25.84
N ILE A 11 -7.81 -6.77 -26.23
CA ILE A 11 -6.69 -7.10 -25.34
C ILE A 11 -5.89 -5.85 -24.95
N GLY A 12 -5.71 -4.90 -25.88
CA GLY A 12 -5.03 -3.63 -25.60
C GLY A 12 -5.78 -2.78 -24.56
N LEU A 13 -7.12 -2.70 -24.67
CA LEU A 13 -7.94 -1.93 -23.73
C LEU A 13 -7.97 -2.56 -22.33
N GLU A 14 -8.06 -3.88 -22.22
CA GLU A 14 -7.98 -4.57 -20.93
C GLU A 14 -6.64 -4.34 -20.24
N HIS A 15 -5.56 -4.35 -21.02
CA HIS A 15 -4.21 -4.10 -20.52
C HIS A 15 -4.05 -2.68 -19.96
N GLU A 16 -4.47 -1.66 -20.71
CA GLU A 16 -4.43 -0.27 -20.26
C GLU A 16 -5.28 -0.05 -19.01
N ALA A 17 -6.48 -0.65 -18.95
CA ALA A 17 -7.35 -0.58 -17.78
C ALA A 17 -6.71 -1.23 -16.55
N MET A 18 -6.02 -2.37 -16.72
CA MET A 18 -5.27 -3.00 -15.63
C MET A 18 -4.13 -2.11 -15.13
N LEU A 19 -3.33 -1.54 -16.05
CA LEU A 19 -2.23 -0.67 -15.69
C LEU A 19 -2.72 0.59 -14.95
N TRP A 20 -3.79 1.20 -15.45
CA TRP A 20 -4.41 2.36 -14.81
C TRP A 20 -4.89 2.04 -13.38
N ASN A 21 -5.50 0.87 -13.17
CA ASN A 21 -5.95 0.45 -11.84
C ASN A 21 -4.78 0.29 -10.85
N ILE A 22 -3.65 -0.23 -11.32
CA ILE A 22 -2.42 -0.37 -10.53
C ILE A 22 -1.87 1.01 -10.15
N GLN A 23 -1.80 1.93 -11.11
CA GLN A 23 -1.36 3.31 -10.89
C GLN A 23 -2.28 4.05 -9.91
N TYR A 24 -3.59 3.92 -10.08
CA TYR A 24 -4.59 4.51 -9.20
C TYR A 24 -4.46 3.98 -7.76
N THR A 25 -4.30 2.66 -7.60
CA THR A 25 -4.14 2.05 -6.29
C THR A 25 -2.83 2.50 -5.62
N HIS A 26 -1.74 2.59 -6.38
CA HIS A 26 -0.47 3.14 -5.89
C HIS A 26 -0.63 4.59 -5.41
N ALA A 27 -1.20 5.46 -6.23
CA ALA A 27 -1.44 6.87 -5.88
C ALA A 27 -2.31 7.01 -4.61
N ARG A 28 -3.37 6.19 -4.49
CA ARG A 28 -4.18 6.14 -3.26
C ARG A 28 -3.35 5.73 -2.04
N CYS A 29 -2.41 4.78 -2.16
CA CYS A 29 -1.52 4.43 -1.05
C CYS A 29 -0.62 5.60 -0.64
N CYS A 30 -0.09 6.34 -1.61
CA CYS A 30 0.70 7.55 -1.36
C CYS A 30 -0.08 8.60 -0.58
N GLU A 31 -1.30 8.91 -1.03
CA GLU A 31 -2.21 9.85 -0.35
C GLU A 31 -2.53 9.41 1.08
N LEU A 32 -2.83 8.13 1.29
CA LEU A 32 -3.10 7.60 2.62
C LEU A 32 -1.90 7.73 3.56
N ARG A 33 -0.69 7.48 3.07
CA ARG A 33 0.54 7.67 3.84
C ARG A 33 0.74 9.14 4.21
N LEU A 34 0.49 10.07 3.28
CA LEU A 34 0.58 11.51 3.56
C LEU A 34 -0.40 11.93 4.65
N LEU A 35 -1.67 11.50 4.54
CA LEU A 35 -2.69 11.78 5.56
C LEU A 35 -2.33 11.20 6.93
N TRP A 36 -1.73 10.01 6.97
CA TRP A 36 -1.22 9.42 8.20
C TRP A 36 -0.10 10.26 8.81
N ASP A 37 0.91 10.62 8.02
CA ASP A 37 2.06 11.42 8.47
C ASP A 37 1.60 12.78 9.03
N GLU A 38 0.65 13.44 8.37
CA GLU A 38 0.03 14.69 8.83
C GLU A 38 -0.74 14.53 10.16
N SER A 39 -1.50 13.45 10.30
CA SER A 39 -2.27 13.16 11.53
C SER A 39 -1.36 12.92 12.74
N GLN A 40 -0.21 12.24 12.53
CA GLN A 40 0.76 11.97 13.58
C GLN A 40 1.53 13.23 13.98
N SER A 41 1.89 14.08 13.00
CA SER A 41 2.54 15.37 13.26
C SER A 41 1.65 16.30 14.09
N SER A 42 0.36 16.37 13.76
CA SER A 42 -0.62 17.20 14.48
C SER A 42 -0.81 16.71 15.92
N ARG A 43 -0.83 15.38 16.15
CA ARG A 43 -0.95 14.79 17.49
C ARG A 43 0.27 15.10 18.38
N CYS A 44 1.48 15.08 17.82
CA CYS A 44 2.69 15.41 18.57
C CYS A 44 2.72 16.88 19.03
N GLN A 45 2.17 17.81 18.22
CA GLN A 45 2.12 19.23 18.57
C GLN A 45 1.11 19.52 19.69
N SER A 46 0.02 18.77 19.79
CA SER A 46 -1.01 18.96 20.83
C SER A 46 -0.58 18.49 22.23
N LEU A 47 0.44 17.64 22.35
CA LEU A 47 0.99 17.18 23.64
C LEU A 47 2.12 18.08 24.15
N GLY A 48 2.62 19.00 23.32
CA GLY A 48 3.65 19.97 23.66
C GLY A 48 3.04 21.30 24.10
N GLY A 49 2.62 21.38 25.36
CA GLY A 49 2.38 22.68 26.01
C GLY A 49 3.68 23.48 26.07
N GLU A 50 3.65 24.65 25.44
CA GLU A 50 4.52 25.81 25.65
C GLU A 50 6.00 25.53 26.00
N SER A 51 6.86 25.50 24.98
CA SER A 51 8.21 26.06 25.14
C SER A 51 8.76 26.59 23.82
N VAL A 52 8.93 27.91 23.79
CA VAL A 52 9.69 28.68 22.82
C VAL A 52 11.09 28.11 22.72
N GLY A 53 11.48 27.62 21.54
CA GLY A 53 12.81 27.07 21.34
C GLY A 53 12.96 26.39 19.99
N GLN A 54 13.30 27.20 18.99
CA GLN A 54 13.70 26.80 17.64
C GLN A 54 14.77 25.68 17.69
N ALA A 55 14.34 24.43 17.53
CA ALA A 55 15.24 23.28 17.42
C ALA A 55 15.17 22.70 16.00
N HIS A 56 16.32 22.71 15.34
CA HIS A 56 16.61 22.13 14.04
C HIS A 56 15.85 20.82 13.79
N ARG A 57 15.05 20.80 12.72
CA ARG A 57 14.54 19.57 12.09
C ARG A 57 15.73 18.70 11.70
N SER A 58 16.06 17.72 12.53
CA SER A 58 16.92 16.60 12.14
C SER A 58 16.01 15.45 11.71
N PRO A 59 16.16 14.91 10.49
CA PRO A 59 15.48 13.68 10.08
C PRO A 59 16.23 12.50 10.68
N SER A 60 16.19 12.37 12.00
CA SER A 60 16.74 11.23 12.72
C SER A 60 15.63 10.58 13.54
N SER A 61 14.53 10.27 12.87
CA SER A 61 13.59 9.27 13.40
C SER A 61 14.24 7.93 13.14
N VAL A 62 14.92 7.38 14.15
CA VAL A 62 15.10 5.93 14.24
C VAL A 62 13.69 5.39 14.10
N ALA A 63 13.37 4.85 12.91
CA ALA A 63 12.03 4.36 12.60
C ALA A 63 11.67 3.37 13.71
N ALA A 64 10.83 3.79 14.65
CA ALA A 64 10.40 2.92 15.72
C ALA A 64 9.83 1.68 15.04
N PRO A 65 10.29 0.47 15.41
CA PRO A 65 9.86 -0.74 14.75
C PRO A 65 8.33 -0.76 14.75
N LEU A 66 7.75 -0.96 13.57
CA LEU A 66 6.29 -1.02 13.42
C LEU A 66 5.77 -2.03 14.46
N PRO A 67 4.76 -1.67 15.27
CA PRO A 67 4.25 -2.50 16.35
C PRO A 67 3.37 -3.61 15.79
N TRP A 68 3.94 -4.46 14.92
CA TRP A 68 3.22 -5.52 14.24
C TRP A 68 2.57 -6.49 15.22
N LEU A 69 3.20 -6.73 16.38
CA LEU A 69 2.74 -7.70 17.37
C LEU A 69 2.16 -7.02 18.61
N ASP A 70 1.12 -7.63 19.18
CA ASP A 70 0.66 -7.34 20.54
C ASP A 70 1.50 -8.07 21.60
N ALA A 71 1.10 -7.93 22.87
CA ALA A 71 1.82 -8.55 23.98
C ALA A 71 1.74 -10.08 23.94
N GLU A 72 0.76 -10.62 23.22
CA GLU A 72 0.46 -12.03 23.02
C GLU A 72 1.11 -12.60 21.75
N HIS A 73 2.02 -11.83 21.12
CA HIS A 73 2.68 -12.17 19.86
C HIS A 73 1.71 -12.41 18.69
N GLN A 74 0.51 -11.83 18.74
CA GLN A 74 -0.44 -11.85 17.64
C GLN A 74 -0.31 -10.58 16.79
N LEU A 75 -0.61 -10.70 15.50
CA LEU A 75 -0.58 -9.55 14.60
C LEU A 75 -1.63 -8.52 15.04
N ARG A 76 -1.22 -7.29 15.33
CA ARG A 76 -2.15 -6.20 15.66
C ARG A 76 -3.07 -5.92 14.48
N GLY A 77 -4.34 -5.70 14.79
CA GLY A 77 -5.34 -5.44 13.76
C GLY A 77 -5.64 -6.65 12.88
N HIS A 78 -5.44 -7.86 13.41
CA HIS A 78 -5.78 -9.11 12.75
C HIS A 78 -7.25 -9.13 12.31
N ASN A 79 -7.44 -9.07 11.00
CA ASN A 79 -8.71 -9.29 10.33
C ASN A 79 -8.44 -10.08 9.03
N ILE A 80 -9.43 -10.85 8.57
CA ILE A 80 -9.40 -11.63 7.34
C ILE A 80 -8.88 -10.78 6.16
N GLN A 81 -9.35 -9.54 6.01
CA GLN A 81 -8.92 -8.67 4.91
C GLN A 81 -7.44 -8.24 5.04
N SER A 82 -6.95 -7.97 6.25
CA SER A 82 -5.52 -7.66 6.47
C SER A 82 -4.63 -8.87 6.17
N MET A 83 -5.09 -10.08 6.52
CA MET A 83 -4.37 -11.32 6.23
C MET A 83 -4.36 -11.63 4.73
N GLN A 84 -5.48 -11.40 4.03
CA GLN A 84 -5.55 -11.53 2.58
C GLN A 84 -4.59 -10.56 1.88
N LEU A 85 -4.49 -9.32 2.36
CA LEU A 85 -3.52 -8.35 1.84
C LEU A 85 -2.08 -8.82 2.08
N ILE A 86 -1.74 -9.31 3.28
CA ILE A 86 -0.41 -9.85 3.59
C ILE A 86 -0.06 -11.01 2.65
N GLN A 87 -0.98 -11.96 2.46
CA GLN A 87 -0.79 -13.08 1.54
C GLN A 87 -0.58 -12.60 0.10
N ALA A 88 -1.36 -11.61 -0.35
CA ALA A 88 -1.20 -11.03 -1.68
C ALA A 88 0.15 -10.30 -1.84
N LEU A 89 0.60 -9.56 -0.82
CA LEU A 89 1.92 -8.91 -0.80
C LEU A 89 3.04 -9.94 -0.91
N MET A 90 2.99 -11.01 -0.10
CA MET A 90 3.98 -12.09 -0.13
C MET A 90 4.01 -12.78 -1.50
N ALA A 91 2.86 -13.22 -2.00
CA ALA A 91 2.77 -13.88 -3.31
C ALA A 91 3.26 -12.98 -4.45
N THR A 92 2.99 -11.66 -4.36
CA THR A 92 3.47 -10.69 -5.35
C THR A 92 4.98 -10.52 -5.29
N ALA A 93 5.55 -10.40 -4.09
CA ALA A 93 7.00 -10.31 -3.90
C ALA A 93 7.72 -11.57 -4.38
N ASP A 94 7.18 -12.75 -4.06
CA ASP A 94 7.70 -14.03 -4.53
C ASP A 94 7.67 -14.12 -6.06
N ASP A 95 6.56 -13.72 -6.68
CA ASP A 95 6.42 -13.70 -8.14
C ASP A 95 7.39 -12.71 -8.81
N MET A 96 7.64 -11.55 -8.20
CA MET A 96 8.63 -10.58 -8.68
C MET A 96 10.05 -11.15 -8.67
N LEU A 97 10.39 -11.97 -7.67
CA LEU A 97 11.72 -12.58 -7.51
C LEU A 97 11.88 -13.86 -8.34
N TRP A 98 10.83 -14.66 -8.50
CA TRP A 98 10.92 -16.03 -9.05
C TRP A 98 10.53 -16.17 -10.52
N ILE A 99 9.60 -15.35 -11.02
CA ILE A 99 9.18 -15.39 -12.44
C ILE A 99 10.29 -14.99 -13.45
N PRO A 100 11.37 -14.23 -13.14
CA PRO A 100 12.35 -13.80 -14.14
C PRO A 100 13.01 -14.90 -14.97
N TYR A 101 13.04 -16.15 -14.49
CA TYR A 101 13.93 -17.17 -15.05
C TYR A 101 13.27 -18.19 -15.97
N GLN A 102 11.94 -18.27 -16.04
CA GLN A 102 11.30 -19.40 -16.72
C GLN A 102 10.59 -19.02 -18.04
N TRP A 103 9.96 -17.83 -18.15
CA TRP A 103 9.15 -17.47 -19.34
C TRP A 103 9.10 -15.94 -19.60
N PRO A 104 10.12 -15.34 -20.23
CA PRO A 104 10.21 -13.88 -20.41
C PRO A 104 9.00 -13.27 -21.14
N SER A 105 8.41 -14.00 -22.08
CA SER A 105 7.27 -13.53 -22.88
C SER A 105 5.91 -13.60 -22.17
N GLN A 106 5.78 -14.39 -21.09
CA GLN A 106 4.55 -14.47 -20.30
C GLN A 106 4.64 -13.76 -18.95
N GLN A 107 5.87 -13.50 -18.48
CA GLN A 107 6.16 -12.85 -17.21
C GLN A 107 5.37 -11.55 -17.01
N TYR A 108 5.37 -10.69 -18.03
CA TYR A 108 4.68 -9.41 -17.97
C TYR A 108 3.19 -9.59 -17.61
N TYR A 109 2.49 -10.47 -18.33
CA TYR A 109 1.06 -10.68 -18.10
C TYR A 109 0.76 -11.37 -16.76
N LEU A 110 1.63 -12.28 -16.31
CA LEU A 110 1.50 -12.92 -15.01
C LEU A 110 1.66 -11.90 -13.86
N LEU A 111 2.68 -11.05 -13.94
CA LEU A 111 2.90 -9.98 -12.98
C LEU A 111 1.76 -8.96 -13.01
N LEU A 112 1.23 -8.63 -14.19
CA LEU A 112 0.09 -7.73 -14.31
C LEU A 112 -1.15 -8.31 -13.60
N ARG A 113 -1.46 -9.59 -13.85
CA ARG A 113 -2.56 -10.28 -13.14
C ARG A 113 -2.34 -10.32 -11.64
N ARG A 114 -1.10 -10.56 -11.20
CA ARG A 114 -0.77 -10.58 -9.77
C ARG A 114 -0.94 -9.21 -9.13
N ALA A 115 -0.47 -8.16 -9.79
CA ALA A 115 -0.64 -6.78 -9.35
C ALA A 115 -2.12 -6.40 -9.20
N ILE A 116 -3.00 -6.86 -10.11
CA ILE A 116 -4.45 -6.66 -10.00
C ILE A 116 -5.04 -7.38 -8.77
N GLN A 117 -4.61 -8.61 -8.49
CA GLN A 117 -5.04 -9.32 -7.28
C GLN A 117 -4.61 -8.58 -6.01
N LEU A 118 -3.39 -8.04 -6.00
CA LEU A 118 -2.92 -7.18 -4.91
C LEU A 118 -3.79 -5.92 -4.76
N CYS A 119 -4.15 -5.26 -5.87
CA CYS A 119 -5.04 -4.09 -5.83
C CYS A 119 -6.43 -4.44 -5.27
N GLN A 120 -6.98 -5.60 -5.63
CA GLN A 120 -8.28 -6.08 -5.12
C GLN A 120 -8.23 -6.42 -3.62
N ALA A 121 -7.15 -7.06 -3.17
CA ALA A 121 -6.92 -7.33 -1.75
C ALA A 121 -6.78 -6.02 -0.96
N PHE A 122 -6.06 -5.04 -1.54
CA PHE A 122 -5.93 -3.71 -0.96
C PHE A 122 -7.27 -2.98 -0.86
N ASP A 123 -8.10 -2.95 -1.91
CA ASP A 123 -9.42 -2.30 -1.86
C ASP A 123 -10.33 -2.93 -0.79
N SER A 124 -10.29 -4.26 -0.66
CA SER A 124 -11.02 -4.98 0.39
C SER A 124 -10.53 -4.61 1.79
N PHE A 125 -9.21 -4.56 1.99
CA PHE A 125 -8.57 -4.10 3.22
C PHE A 125 -8.90 -2.64 3.53
N TYR A 126 -8.80 -1.74 2.56
CA TYR A 126 -9.07 -0.32 2.70
C TYR A 126 -10.49 -0.09 3.23
N ARG A 127 -11.48 -0.74 2.64
CA ARG A 127 -12.88 -0.63 3.07
C ARG A 127 -13.12 -1.18 4.48
N ALA A 128 -12.50 -2.32 4.81
CA ALA A 128 -12.73 -3.00 6.08
C ALA A 128 -11.93 -2.43 7.26
N CYS A 129 -10.74 -1.90 7.02
CA CYS A 129 -9.79 -1.51 8.05
C CYS A 129 -9.56 0.01 8.11
N LEU A 130 -9.54 0.71 6.98
CA LEU A 130 -9.15 2.13 6.95
C LEU A 130 -10.33 3.10 6.89
N SER A 131 -11.55 2.63 6.66
CA SER A 131 -12.75 3.47 6.52
C SER A 131 -13.07 4.34 7.75
N GLY A 132 -12.61 3.96 8.94
CA GLY A 132 -12.79 4.71 10.19
C GLY A 132 -11.62 5.62 10.58
N PHE A 133 -10.53 5.68 9.80
CA PHE A 133 -9.31 6.38 10.19
C PHE A 133 -9.50 7.88 10.43
N SER A 134 -10.33 8.56 9.64
CA SER A 134 -10.59 10.00 9.78
C SER A 134 -11.37 10.38 11.05
N GLN A 135 -11.92 9.39 11.76
CA GLN A 135 -12.80 9.60 12.92
C GLN A 135 -12.11 9.31 14.26
N ILE A 136 -10.81 8.96 14.27
CA ILE A 136 -10.09 8.64 15.51
C ILE A 136 -10.02 9.91 16.36
N PRO A 137 -10.72 9.97 17.51
CA PRO A 137 -10.69 11.15 18.36
C PRO A 137 -9.29 11.36 18.94
N SER A 138 -8.90 12.60 19.22
CA SER A 138 -7.57 12.95 19.77
C SER A 138 -7.24 12.30 21.13
N GLY A 139 -8.18 11.58 21.75
CA GLY A 139 -8.01 10.77 22.96
C GLY A 139 -8.13 9.26 22.76
N ALA A 140 -8.02 8.76 21.52
CA ALA A 140 -8.12 7.34 21.23
C ALA A 140 -7.12 6.50 22.03
N GLU A 141 -7.56 5.32 22.47
CA GLU A 141 -6.75 4.41 23.27
C GLU A 141 -5.44 4.07 22.54
N ALA A 142 -4.35 3.91 23.32
CA ALA A 142 -3.04 3.56 22.77
C ALA A 142 -3.10 2.29 21.90
N ALA A 143 -3.98 1.34 22.23
CA ALA A 143 -4.21 0.12 21.47
C ALA A 143 -4.74 0.40 20.05
N GLU A 144 -5.68 1.33 19.88
CA GLU A 144 -6.20 1.72 18.55
C GLU A 144 -5.12 2.41 17.72
N THR A 145 -4.33 3.27 18.35
CA THR A 145 -3.22 3.96 17.68
C THR A 145 -2.19 2.96 17.12
N LEU A 146 -1.80 1.97 17.94
CA LEU A 146 -0.87 0.91 17.51
C LEU A 146 -1.47 0.03 16.41
N LYS A 147 -2.78 -0.22 16.46
CA LYS A 147 -3.52 -0.96 15.42
C LYS A 147 -3.48 -0.22 14.08
N PHE A 148 -3.80 1.07 14.07
CA PHE A 148 -3.70 1.88 12.85
C PHE A 148 -2.25 1.97 12.36
N GLN A 149 -1.27 2.09 13.25
CA GLN A 149 0.14 2.08 12.85
C GLN A 149 0.54 0.79 12.12
N ALA A 150 0.10 -0.38 12.59
CA ALA A 150 0.31 -1.65 11.90
C ALA A 150 -0.39 -1.68 10.53
N TRP A 151 -1.64 -1.21 10.44
CA TRP A 151 -2.38 -1.12 9.18
C TRP A 151 -1.75 -0.16 8.17
N PHE A 152 -1.26 1.00 8.60
CA PHE A 152 -0.51 1.91 7.73
C PHE A 152 0.84 1.32 7.33
N GLY A 153 1.44 0.45 8.14
CA GLY A 153 2.56 -0.40 7.71
C GLY A 153 2.23 -1.22 6.46
N LEU A 154 1.02 -1.81 6.38
CA LEU A 154 0.56 -2.55 5.20
C LEU A 154 0.30 -1.63 3.99
N VAL A 155 -0.19 -0.41 4.22
CA VAL A 155 -0.33 0.61 3.16
C VAL A 155 1.04 0.94 2.57
N VAL A 156 2.04 1.18 3.40
CA VAL A 156 3.41 1.47 2.96
C VAL A 156 4.01 0.28 2.21
N ALA A 157 3.84 -0.95 2.72
CA ALA A 157 4.30 -2.15 2.02
C ALA A 157 3.66 -2.29 0.63
N THR A 158 2.35 -2.03 0.54
CA THR A 158 1.60 -2.05 -0.73
C THR A 158 2.09 -0.96 -1.69
N GLU A 159 2.28 0.27 -1.20
CA GLU A 159 2.87 1.38 -1.96
C GLU A 159 4.21 0.96 -2.59
N LYS A 160 5.13 0.41 -1.77
CA LYS A 160 6.47 0.04 -2.24
C LYS A 160 6.45 -1.09 -3.26
N ILE A 161 5.63 -2.13 -3.07
CA ILE A 161 5.51 -3.23 -4.03
C ILE A 161 4.91 -2.74 -5.34
N LEU A 162 3.82 -1.97 -5.30
CA LEU A 162 3.19 -1.44 -6.51
C LEU A 162 4.12 -0.49 -7.26
N LYS A 163 4.88 0.36 -6.55
CA LYS A 163 5.90 1.22 -7.14
C LYS A 163 6.95 0.41 -7.88
N ALA A 164 7.51 -0.61 -7.22
CA ALA A 164 8.53 -1.47 -7.81
C ALA A 164 8.00 -2.20 -9.05
N LEU A 165 6.77 -2.70 -9.03
CA LEU A 165 6.11 -3.29 -10.19
C LEU A 165 5.97 -2.29 -11.36
N LEU A 166 5.45 -1.09 -11.09
CA LEU A 166 5.25 -0.06 -12.11
C LEU A 166 6.58 0.34 -12.76
N GLU A 167 7.57 0.71 -11.97
CA GLU A 167 8.84 1.24 -12.46
C GLU A 167 9.74 0.14 -13.06
N SER A 168 9.84 -1.02 -12.38
CA SER A 168 10.84 -2.05 -12.71
C SER A 168 10.29 -3.16 -13.61
N CYS A 169 8.99 -3.46 -13.57
CA CYS A 169 8.40 -4.56 -14.35
C CYS A 169 7.55 -4.09 -15.52
N PHE A 170 6.80 -2.99 -15.34
CA PHE A 170 5.90 -2.48 -16.37
C PHE A 170 6.44 -1.28 -17.15
N HIS A 171 7.56 -0.70 -16.68
CA HIS A 171 8.15 0.53 -17.24
C HIS A 171 7.12 1.65 -17.38
N ALA A 172 6.23 1.76 -16.40
CA ALA A 172 5.16 2.73 -16.33
C ALA A 172 5.41 3.72 -15.19
N GLU A 173 4.75 4.88 -15.27
CA GLU A 173 4.81 5.87 -14.22
C GLU A 173 4.13 5.37 -12.93
N SER A 174 4.64 5.80 -11.78
CA SER A 174 4.05 5.57 -10.46
C SER A 174 3.55 6.90 -9.86
N PRO A 175 2.31 7.33 -10.18
CA PRO A 175 1.78 8.62 -9.75
C PRO A 175 1.74 8.70 -8.22
N GLN A 176 2.18 9.83 -7.67
CA GLN A 176 2.20 10.05 -6.22
C GLN A 176 0.88 10.62 -5.69
N THR A 177 0.03 11.13 -6.59
CA THR A 177 -1.26 11.77 -6.28
C THR A 177 -2.33 11.30 -7.27
N LEU A 178 -3.59 11.39 -6.85
CA LEU A 178 -4.77 11.03 -7.66
C LEU A 178 -5.17 12.11 -8.68
#